data_AF-A0A6N7L6B8-F1
#
_entry.id   AF-A0A6N7L6B8-F1
#
_cell.length_a   1.000
_cell.length_b   1.000
_cell.length_c   1.000
_cell.angle_alpha   90.00
_cell.angle_beta   90.00
_cell.angle_gamma   90.00
#
_symmetry.space_group_name_H-M   'P 1'
#
loop_
_entity.id
_entity.type
_entity.pdbx_description
1 polymer ?
#
loop_
_entity_poly.entity_id
_entity_poly.type
_entity_poly.pdbx_seq_one_letter_code
_entity_poly.pdbx_strand_id
1 'polypeptide(L)'
;PRQAAADGGYASRENLSGAKACGIRDMAFHKKRGLKIEDMVRSRWVYRKLRNFRAGIEAGISCLKRAYGLGRCTWRGLDHFKAYVWSSVVAYNLSLFARLRPT
;
A
#
# COMPACT_ATOMS: atom_id res chain seq x y z
N PRO A 1 -0.38 14.41 5.78
CA PRO A 1 1.02 13.92 5.59
C PRO A 1 1.67 14.67 4.42
N ARG A 2 3.01 14.75 4.35
CA ARG A 2 3.70 15.45 3.25
C ARG A 2 3.60 14.71 1.92
N GLN A 3 3.69 13.38 1.93
CA GLN A 3 3.70 12.54 0.74
C GLN A 3 2.68 11.42 0.89
N ALA A 4 2.02 11.06 -0.20
CA ALA A 4 1.06 9.96 -0.25
C ALA A 4 1.09 9.28 -1.63
N ALA A 5 0.71 8.01 -1.65
CA ALA A 5 0.54 7.22 -2.87
C ALA A 5 -0.83 6.56 -2.86
N ALA A 6 -1.52 6.58 -3.99
CA ALA A 6 -2.83 5.95 -4.14
C ALA A 6 -2.89 5.07 -5.38
N ASP A 7 -3.89 4.18 -5.41
CA ASP A 7 -4.14 3.32 -6.55
C ASP A 7 -4.53 4.13 -7.79
N GLY A 8 -4.27 3.56 -8.97
CA GLY A 8 -4.62 4.16 -10.24
C GLY A 8 -6.12 4.34 -10.48
N GLY A 9 -6.98 3.59 -9.77
CA GLY A 9 -8.43 3.79 -9.81
C GLY A 9 -8.88 5.16 -9.26
N TYR A 10 -8.08 5.78 -8.39
CA TYR A 10 -8.35 7.09 -7.79
C TYR A 10 -7.73 8.26 -8.57
N ALA A 11 -7.05 7.99 -9.68
CA ALA A 11 -6.38 9.04 -10.45
C ALA A 11 -7.38 9.90 -11.22
N SER A 12 -7.59 11.12 -10.72
CA SER A 12 -8.34 12.19 -11.40
C SER A 12 -7.77 13.56 -11.02
N ARG A 13 -8.13 14.61 -11.78
CA ARG A 13 -7.70 15.98 -11.48
C ARG A 13 -8.34 16.49 -10.19
N GLU A 14 -9.58 16.11 -9.96
CA GLU A 14 -10.38 16.45 -8.77
C GLU A 14 -9.78 15.81 -7.51
N ASN A 15 -9.37 14.55 -7.59
CA ASN A 15 -8.73 13.88 -6.46
C ASN A 15 -7.32 14.43 -6.20
N LEU A 16 -6.59 14.82 -7.27
CA LEU A 16 -5.30 15.47 -7.11
C LEU A 16 -5.46 16.83 -6.43
N SER A 17 -6.38 17.69 -6.88
CA SER A 17 -6.62 19.00 -6.27
C SER A 17 -7.10 18.88 -4.83
N GLY A 18 -8.03 17.96 -4.55
CA GLY A 18 -8.48 17.66 -3.18
C GLY A 18 -7.32 17.21 -2.28
N ALA A 19 -6.44 16.32 -2.75
CA ALA A 19 -5.27 15.91 -1.99
C ALA A 19 -4.32 17.07 -1.69
N LYS A 20 -4.06 17.96 -2.67
CA LYS A 20 -3.22 19.16 -2.47
C LYS A 20 -3.87 20.12 -1.47
N ALA A 21 -5.18 20.33 -1.54
CA ALA A 21 -5.93 21.17 -0.60
C ALA A 21 -5.85 20.64 0.84
N CYS A 22 -5.82 19.32 1.02
CA CYS A 22 -5.55 18.66 2.31
C CYS A 22 -4.08 18.74 2.76
N GLY A 23 -3.23 19.51 2.08
CA GLY A 23 -1.83 19.73 2.44
C GLY A 23 -0.85 18.64 1.99
N ILE A 24 -1.28 17.68 1.17
CA ILE A 24 -0.38 16.67 0.61
C ILE A 24 0.46 17.30 -0.50
N ARG A 25 1.77 17.40 -0.31
CA ARG A 25 2.67 18.04 -1.29
C ARG A 25 3.02 17.13 -2.46
N ASP A 26 3.31 15.86 -2.17
CA ASP A 26 3.65 14.86 -3.19
C ASP A 26 2.56 13.77 -3.20
N MET A 27 1.65 13.82 -4.17
CA MET A 27 0.56 12.86 -4.31
C MET A 27 0.76 12.04 -5.59
N ALA A 28 1.17 10.78 -5.44
CA ALA A 28 1.43 9.89 -6.58
C ALA A 28 0.28 8.91 -6.82
N PHE A 29 -0.28 8.92 -8.03
CA PHE A 29 -1.16 7.86 -8.49
C PHE A 29 -0.40 6.86 -9.36
N HIS A 30 -0.69 5.57 -9.22
CA HIS A 30 -0.03 4.53 -10.04
C HIS A 30 -0.31 4.66 -11.55
N LYS A 31 -1.56 4.99 -11.90
CA LYS A 31 -1.98 5.31 -13.27
C LYS A 31 -2.06 6.83 -13.41
N LYS A 32 -1.59 7.36 -14.55
CA LYS A 32 -1.57 8.81 -14.79
C LYS A 32 -2.94 9.40 -15.13
N ARG A 33 -3.77 8.69 -15.91
CA ARG A 33 -5.12 9.14 -16.33
C ARG A 33 -5.15 10.60 -16.83
N GLY A 34 -4.16 11.00 -17.63
CA GLY A 34 -4.05 12.36 -18.16
C GLY A 34 -3.39 13.39 -17.23
N LEU A 35 -2.95 13.00 -16.04
CA LEU A 35 -2.14 13.82 -15.13
C LEU A 35 -0.66 13.79 -15.52
N LYS A 36 -0.01 14.95 -15.46
CA LYS A 36 1.44 15.03 -15.60
C LYS A 36 2.10 14.65 -14.26
N ILE A 37 3.34 14.15 -14.31
CA ILE A 37 4.04 13.75 -13.08
C ILE A 37 4.36 14.98 -12.23
N GLU A 38 4.62 16.09 -12.91
CA GLU A 38 4.97 17.39 -12.36
C GLU A 38 3.81 17.99 -11.54
N ASP A 39 2.55 17.70 -11.92
CA ASP A 39 1.37 18.09 -11.15
C ASP A 39 1.22 17.24 -9.86
N MET A 40 1.60 15.96 -9.96
CA MET A 40 1.49 14.97 -8.89
C MET A 40 2.55 15.19 -7.80
N VAL A 41 3.82 15.29 -8.18
CA VAL A 41 4.95 15.28 -7.24
C VAL A 41 6.10 16.16 -7.72
N ARG A 42 6.98 16.54 -6.78
CA ARG A 42 8.13 17.43 -7.04
C ARG A 42 9.18 16.91 -8.03
N SER A 43 9.27 15.60 -8.26
CA SER A 43 10.25 15.04 -9.19
C SER A 43 9.91 13.61 -9.61
N ARG A 44 10.43 13.20 -10.78
CA ARG A 44 10.30 11.81 -11.27
C ARG A 44 10.89 10.78 -10.30
N TRP A 45 11.95 11.14 -9.56
CA TRP A 45 12.52 10.27 -8.54
C TRP A 45 11.53 10.03 -7.39
N VAL A 46 10.88 11.10 -6.89
CA VAL A 46 9.85 10.98 -5.84
C VAL A 46 8.66 10.18 -6.35
N TYR A 47 8.23 10.41 -7.59
CA TYR A 47 7.15 9.64 -8.22
C TYR A 47 7.48 8.14 -8.21
N ARG A 48 8.68 7.78 -8.66
CA ARG A 48 9.13 6.38 -8.69
C ARG A 48 9.17 5.77 -7.29
N LYS A 49 9.66 6.51 -6.29
CA LYS A 49 9.73 6.05 -4.89
C LYS A 49 8.34 5.76 -4.33
N LEU A 50 7.40 6.69 -4.48
CA LEU A 50 6.02 6.54 -3.99
C LEU A 50 5.26 5.43 -4.72
N ARG A 51 5.44 5.32 -6.05
CA ARG A 51 4.87 4.23 -6.84
C ARG A 51 5.38 2.87 -6.38
N ASN A 52 6.69 2.75 -6.14
CA ASN A 52 7.31 1.51 -5.69
C ASN A 52 6.90 1.18 -4.24
N PHE A 53 6.78 2.18 -3.37
CA PHE A 53 6.26 1.99 -2.01
C PHE A 53 4.85 1.38 -2.03
N ARG A 54 3.93 1.93 -2.83
CA ARG A 54 2.58 1.37 -3.01
C ARG A 54 2.64 -0.07 -3.53
N ALA A 55 3.46 -0.33 -4.55
CA ALA A 55 3.63 -1.68 -5.09
C ALA A 55 4.17 -2.67 -4.04
N GLY A 56 5.04 -2.23 -3.13
CA GLY A 56 5.51 -3.03 -2.00
C GLY A 56 4.39 -3.42 -1.03
N ILE A 57 3.45 -2.51 -0.75
CA ILE A 57 2.26 -2.82 0.06
C ILE A 57 1.40 -3.88 -0.62
N GLU A 58 1.13 -3.74 -1.92
CA GLU A 58 0.37 -4.74 -2.69
C GLU A 58 1.05 -6.10 -2.71
N ALA A 59 2.38 -6.12 -2.83
CA ALA A 59 3.17 -7.35 -2.77
C ALA A 59 3.03 -8.03 -1.39
N GLY A 60 3.06 -7.25 -0.31
CA GLY A 60 2.81 -7.75 1.06
C GLY A 60 1.41 -8.34 1.23
N ILE A 61 0.37 -7.65 0.75
CA ILE A 61 -1.02 -8.15 0.77
C ILE A 61 -1.14 -9.44 -0.05
N SER A 62 -0.55 -9.50 -1.23
CA SER A 62 -0.54 -10.70 -2.09
C SER A 62 0.14 -11.87 -1.39
N CYS A 63 1.29 -11.64 -0.76
CA CYS A 63 2.02 -12.64 0.01
C CYS A 63 1.17 -13.18 1.17
N LEU A 64 0.58 -12.29 1.97
CA LEU A 64 -0.31 -12.65 3.07
C LEU A 64 -1.47 -13.53 2.58
N LYS A 65 -2.13 -13.16 1.48
CA LYS A 65 -3.25 -13.93 0.91
C LYS A 65 -2.84 -15.31 0.42
N ARG A 66 -1.72 -15.41 -0.29
CA ARG A 66 -1.29 -16.64 -0.98
C ARG A 66 -0.54 -17.62 -0.07
N ALA A 67 0.24 -17.11 0.88
CA ALA A 67 1.16 -17.91 1.68
C ALA A 67 0.79 -17.99 3.17
N TYR A 68 -0.04 -17.08 3.69
CA TYR A 68 -0.37 -17.01 5.13
C TYR A 68 -1.88 -17.13 5.41
N GLY A 69 -2.67 -17.65 4.47
CA GLY A 69 -4.10 -17.96 4.67
C GLY A 69 -5.06 -16.78 4.56
N LEU A 70 -4.58 -15.55 4.37
CA LEU A 70 -5.45 -14.35 4.31
C LEU A 70 -6.36 -14.26 3.07
N GLY A 71 -6.34 -15.26 2.18
CA GLY A 71 -7.24 -15.35 1.03
C GLY A 71 -8.69 -15.62 1.41
N ARG A 72 -8.95 -16.46 2.43
CA ARG A 72 -10.30 -16.77 2.92
C ARG A 72 -10.24 -17.27 4.37
N CYS A 73 -10.93 -16.59 5.27
CA CYS A 73 -11.06 -17.05 6.65
C CYS A 73 -12.02 -18.25 6.74
N THR A 74 -11.59 -19.33 7.38
CA THR A 74 -12.41 -20.52 7.63
C THR A 74 -12.99 -20.56 9.05
N TRP A 75 -12.58 -19.63 9.91
CA TRP A 75 -13.00 -19.57 11.31
C TRP A 75 -14.32 -18.80 11.42
N ARG A 76 -15.26 -19.31 12.22
CA ARG A 76 -16.62 -18.75 12.35
C ARG A 76 -16.72 -17.85 13.58
N GLY A 77 -17.42 -16.72 13.45
CA GLY A 77 -17.60 -15.74 14.52
C GLY A 77 -16.55 -14.62 14.44
N LEU A 78 -16.94 -13.42 14.91
CA LEU A 78 -16.12 -12.21 14.77
C LEU A 78 -14.78 -12.32 15.51
N ASP A 79 -14.78 -12.85 16.73
CA ASP A 79 -13.55 -12.95 17.53
C ASP A 79 -12.57 -13.95 16.91
N HIS A 80 -13.08 -15.06 16.38
CA HIS A 80 -12.24 -16.00 15.65
C HIS A 80 -11.77 -15.42 14.31
N PHE A 81 -12.58 -14.65 13.60
CA PHE A 81 -12.13 -13.93 12.40
C PHE A 81 -10.98 -12.96 12.71
N LYS A 82 -11.10 -12.18 13.79
CA LYS A 82 -10.02 -11.30 14.26
C LYS A 82 -8.77 -12.12 14.58
N ALA A 83 -8.89 -13.19 15.36
CA ALA A 83 -7.78 -14.07 15.72
C ALA A 83 -7.10 -14.70 14.49
N TYR A 84 -7.87 -15.09 13.48
CA TYR A 84 -7.36 -15.62 12.21
C TYR A 84 -6.50 -14.58 11.49
N VAL A 85 -7.04 -13.37 11.29
CA VAL A 85 -6.31 -12.28 10.62
C VAL A 85 -5.03 -11.94 11.39
N TRP A 86 -5.11 -11.83 12.72
CA TRP A 86 -3.96 -11.57 13.58
C TRP A 86 -2.88 -12.64 13.44
N SER A 87 -3.27 -13.92 13.50
CA SER A 87 -2.34 -15.05 13.36
C SER A 87 -1.59 -15.01 12.04
N SER A 88 -2.29 -14.75 10.93
CA SER A 88 -1.67 -14.62 9.61
C SER A 88 -0.67 -13.47 9.53
N VAL A 89 -1.02 -12.30 10.06
CA VAL A 89 -0.14 -11.11 10.05
C VAL A 89 1.08 -11.31 10.93
N VAL A 90 0.91 -11.88 12.14
CA VAL A 90 2.02 -12.16 13.06
C VAL A 90 2.97 -13.19 12.47
N ALA A 91 2.45 -14.29 11.88
CA ALA A 91 3.28 -15.31 11.23
C ALA A 91 4.11 -14.74 10.08
N TYR A 92 3.54 -13.84 9.27
CA TYR A 92 4.26 -13.16 8.20
C TYR A 92 5.38 -12.26 8.73
N ASN A 93 5.06 -11.39 9.70
CA ASN A 93 6.05 -10.46 10.26
C ASN A 93 7.19 -11.22 10.97
N LEU A 94 6.88 -12.27 11.73
CA LEU A 94 7.90 -13.10 12.38
C LEU A 94 8.83 -13.76 11.35
N SER A 95 8.25 -14.31 10.27
CA SER A 95 9.03 -14.90 9.16
C SER A 95 9.91 -13.87 8.47
N LEU A 96 9.44 -12.63 8.32
CA LEU A 96 10.22 -11.54 7.74
C LEU A 96 11.39 -11.15 8.66
N PHE A 97 11.14 -10.97 9.95
CA PHE A 97 12.19 -10.63 10.92
C PHE A 97 13.27 -11.71 11.00
N ALA A 98 12.89 -12.99 10.97
CA ALA A 98 13.84 -14.09 10.97
C ALA A 98 14.79 -14.05 9.75
N ARG A 99 14.30 -13.63 8.59
CA ARG A 99 15.11 -13.48 7.35
C ARG A 99 16.00 -12.24 7.34
N LEU A 100 15.60 -11.19 8.06
CA LEU A 100 16.36 -9.94 8.12
C LEU A 100 17.48 -9.97 9.16
N ARG A 101 17.53 -11.00 10.03
CA ARG A 101 18.68 -11.23 10.90
C ARG A 101 19.90 -11.57 10.03
N PRO A 102 20.99 -10.78 10.10
CA PRO A 102 22.27 -11.20 9.53
C PRO A 102 22.69 -12.48 10.23
N THR A 103 23.11 -13.48 9.46
CA THR A 103 23.91 -14.61 9.98
C THR A 103 25.25 -14.12 10.48
#